data_AF-A0A1J8PPC5-F1
#
_entry.id   AF-A0A1J8PPC5-F1
#
_cell.length_a   1.000
_cell.length_b   1.000
_cell.length_c   1.000
_cell.angle_alpha   90.00
_cell.angle_beta   90.00
_cell.angle_gamma   90.00
#
_symmetry.space_group_name_H-M   'P 1'
#
loop_
_entity.id
_entity.type
_entity.pdbx_description
1 polymer ?
#
loop_
_entity_poly.entity_id
_entity_poly.type
_entity_poly.pdbx_seq_one_letter_code
_entity_poly.pdbx_strand_id
1 'polypeptide(L)'
;MFFAILAIGIALVVALRQTRKHAYPLPLPPGPRPLPFLGNALQLDTKRPWLTYTVWGKTYGRAGMSFTTVHLPYGETLQRHRKIYHQVLRAEASASYNEMYSRQANQLVIHLLNTTVAEDLQKHIQAYSASLIMAVTYGHIAHGEEDPFLARARELMDVATRVLTPEKAAMFAAFPFLEKLPMWCFGGDYALMGRTRELSQQLLNEPVDKVKAQVEEGTASQSLVADFLSQADDNTDEDTMKAVALTGYLAGTETVSL
;
A
#
# COMPACT_ATOMS: atom_id res chain seq x y z
N MET A 1 -46.23 23.22 2.23
CA MET A 1 -45.50 22.02 1.77
C MET A 1 -44.05 22.32 1.33
N PHE A 2 -43.79 23.29 0.46
CA PHE A 2 -42.43 23.63 0.02
C PHE A 2 -41.43 23.97 1.15
N PHE A 3 -41.84 24.76 2.14
CA PHE A 3 -40.97 25.13 3.27
C PHE A 3 -40.59 23.93 4.16
N ALA A 4 -41.46 22.93 4.29
CA ALA A 4 -41.17 21.72 5.06
C ALA A 4 -40.14 20.83 4.34
N ILE A 5 -40.24 20.72 3.01
CA ILE A 5 -39.26 19.99 2.19
C ILE A 5 -37.89 20.68 2.23
N LEU A 6 -37.86 22.01 2.17
CA LEU A 6 -36.63 22.79 2.28
C LEU A 6 -35.98 22.63 3.66
N ALA A 7 -36.78 22.68 4.74
CA ALA A 7 -36.29 22.52 6.12
C ALA A 7 -35.74 21.11 6.38
N ILE A 8 -36.39 20.07 5.87
CA ILE A 8 -35.90 18.68 5.95
C ILE A 8 -34.60 18.55 5.15
N GLY A 9 -34.52 19.14 3.96
CA GLY A 9 -33.30 19.15 3.16
C GLY A 9 -32.12 19.83 3.87
N ILE A 10 -32.37 20.99 4.51
CA ILE A 10 -31.36 21.71 5.29
C ILE A 10 -30.95 20.92 6.53
N ALA A 11 -31.91 20.34 7.27
CA ALA A 11 -31.63 19.51 8.44
C ALA A 11 -30.83 18.26 8.07
N LEU A 12 -31.14 17.63 6.93
CA LEU A 12 -30.38 16.50 6.40
C LEU A 12 -28.95 16.93 6.03
N VAL A 13 -28.78 18.08 5.37
CA VAL A 13 -27.44 18.60 5.02
C VAL A 13 -26.63 18.97 6.26
N VAL A 14 -27.26 19.55 7.29
CA VAL A 14 -26.62 19.88 8.56
C VAL A 14 -26.25 18.61 9.33
N ALA A 15 -27.17 17.65 9.45
CA ALA A 15 -26.91 16.36 10.08
C ALA A 15 -25.78 15.61 9.37
N LEU A 16 -25.77 15.58 8.04
CA LEU A 16 -24.70 15.00 7.23
C LEU A 16 -23.36 15.75 7.40
N ARG A 17 -23.38 17.08 7.60
CA ARG A 17 -22.17 17.86 7.93
C ARG A 17 -21.67 17.60 9.35
N GLN A 18 -22.57 17.30 10.28
CA GLN A 18 -22.23 17.05 11.68
C GLN A 18 -21.71 15.64 11.89
N THR A 19 -22.31 14.63 11.25
CA THR A 19 -21.79 13.26 11.21
C THR A 19 -20.43 13.19 10.51
N ARG A 20 -20.20 14.02 9.48
CA ARG A 20 -18.88 14.20 8.83
C ARG A 20 -17.77 14.64 9.77
N LYS A 21 -18.05 15.48 10.78
CA LYS A 21 -17.03 15.93 11.75
C LYS A 21 -16.65 14.86 12.76
N HIS A 22 -17.48 13.83 12.93
CA HIS A 22 -17.26 12.76 13.90
C HIS A 22 -16.73 11.46 13.29
N ALA A 23 -16.86 11.25 11.98
CA ALA A 23 -16.41 10.01 11.38
C ALA A 23 -14.88 9.91 11.26
N TYR A 24 -14.17 10.97 10.82
CA TYR A 24 -12.70 10.94 10.67
C TYR A 24 -12.09 12.36 10.73
N PRO A 25 -11.03 12.61 11.52
CA PRO A 25 -10.37 13.92 11.60
C PRO A 25 -9.43 14.23 10.43
N LEU A 26 -9.17 13.26 9.53
CA LEU A 26 -8.24 13.41 8.43
C LEU A 26 -8.89 14.06 7.19
N PRO A 27 -8.15 14.90 6.44
CA PRO A 27 -8.65 15.47 5.19
C PRO A 27 -8.87 14.38 4.15
N LEU A 28 -9.98 14.49 3.40
CA LEU A 28 -10.26 13.61 2.27
C LEU A 28 -9.12 13.68 1.24
N PRO A 29 -8.84 12.57 0.53
CA PRO A 29 -7.86 12.57 -0.54
C PRO A 29 -8.24 13.63 -1.60
N PRO A 30 -7.25 14.26 -2.25
CA PRO A 30 -7.50 15.14 -3.38
C PRO A 30 -8.20 14.35 -4.49
N GLY A 31 -9.18 14.98 -5.16
CA GLY A 31 -9.97 14.36 -6.21
C GLY A 31 -10.73 15.41 -7.01
N PRO A 32 -11.35 15.01 -8.14
CA PRO A 32 -12.13 15.94 -8.94
C PRO A 32 -13.27 16.52 -8.11
N ARG A 33 -13.49 17.83 -8.24
CA ARG A 33 -14.55 18.51 -7.50
C ARG A 33 -15.91 17.98 -8.00
N PRO A 34 -16.73 17.40 -7.11
CA PRO A 34 -18.04 16.90 -7.49
C PRO A 34 -18.96 18.03 -7.93
N LEU A 35 -19.66 17.83 -9.05
CA LEU A 35 -20.73 18.73 -9.47
C LEU A 35 -21.93 18.62 -8.51
N PRO A 36 -22.69 19.71 -8.30
CA PRO A 36 -23.90 19.68 -7.50
C PRO A 36 -24.86 18.58 -7.97
N PHE A 37 -25.33 17.73 -7.05
CA PHE A 37 -26.28 16.62 -7.26
C PHE A 37 -25.81 15.47 -8.18
N LEU A 38 -24.85 15.70 -9.08
CA LEU A 38 -24.38 14.74 -10.09
C LEU A 38 -23.00 14.14 -9.80
N GLY A 39 -22.26 14.68 -8.83
CA GLY A 39 -20.93 14.18 -8.49
C GLY A 39 -19.96 14.30 -9.66
N ASN A 40 -19.10 13.30 -9.86
CA ASN A 40 -18.13 13.27 -10.96
C ASN A 40 -18.60 12.45 -12.17
N ALA A 41 -19.88 12.05 -12.23
CA ALA A 41 -20.38 11.17 -13.29
C ALA A 41 -20.31 11.77 -14.70
N LEU A 42 -20.39 13.10 -14.84
CA LEU A 42 -20.19 13.77 -16.14
C LEU A 42 -18.72 13.89 -16.54
N GLN A 43 -17.81 13.63 -15.61
CA GLN A 43 -16.37 13.68 -15.81
C GLN A 43 -15.80 12.28 -16.11
N LEU A 44 -16.62 11.22 -16.01
CA LEU A 44 -16.20 9.83 -16.24
C LEU A 44 -16.74 9.29 -17.56
N ASP A 45 -15.81 8.81 -18.41
CA ASP A 45 -16.16 8.07 -19.63
C ASP A 45 -16.71 6.69 -19.26
N THR A 46 -18.02 6.52 -19.37
CA THR A 46 -18.72 5.27 -19.03
C THR A 46 -18.38 4.09 -19.94
N LYS A 47 -17.85 4.32 -21.15
CA LYS A 47 -17.41 3.24 -22.05
C LYS A 47 -16.01 2.77 -21.73
N ARG A 48 -15.16 3.66 -21.22
CA ARG A 48 -13.75 3.38 -20.90
C ARG A 48 -13.35 4.01 -19.56
N PRO A 49 -13.97 3.58 -18.45
CA PRO A 49 -13.75 4.19 -17.13
C PRO A 49 -12.28 4.15 -16.70
N TRP A 50 -11.53 3.10 -17.09
CA TRP A 50 -10.09 3.00 -16.83
C TRP A 50 -9.29 4.15 -17.41
N LEU A 51 -9.66 4.72 -18.56
CA LEU A 51 -8.95 5.89 -19.12
C LEU A 51 -9.14 7.10 -18.20
N THR A 52 -10.36 7.36 -17.75
CA THR A 52 -10.64 8.42 -16.77
C THR A 52 -9.85 8.21 -15.48
N TYR A 53 -9.84 6.98 -14.94
CA TYR A 53 -9.07 6.66 -13.75
C TYR A 53 -7.55 6.80 -13.93
N THR A 54 -7.01 6.51 -15.12
CA THR A 54 -5.58 6.79 -15.38
C THR A 54 -5.28 8.29 -15.37
N VAL A 55 -6.18 9.13 -15.90
CA VAL A 55 -6.04 10.59 -15.89
C VAL A 55 -6.17 11.13 -14.45
N TRP A 56 -7.16 10.67 -13.69
CA TRP A 56 -7.34 11.09 -12.30
C TRP A 56 -6.21 10.60 -11.40
N GLY A 57 -5.73 9.38 -11.58
CA GLY A 57 -4.56 8.87 -10.87
C GLY A 57 -3.30 9.70 -11.13
N LYS A 58 -3.11 10.24 -12.34
CA LYS A 58 -2.04 11.20 -12.65
C LYS A 58 -2.27 12.57 -12.02
N THR A 59 -3.52 13.04 -11.99
CA THR A 59 -3.87 14.41 -11.57
C THR A 59 -3.94 14.57 -10.05
N TYR A 60 -4.46 13.56 -9.36
CA TYR A 60 -4.74 13.61 -7.92
C TYR A 60 -3.88 12.63 -7.11
N GLY A 61 -3.05 11.82 -7.77
CA GLY A 61 -2.28 10.76 -7.14
C GLY A 61 -3.10 9.50 -6.87
N ARG A 62 -2.44 8.35 -6.84
CA ARG A 62 -3.05 7.03 -6.63
C ARG A 62 -3.18 6.72 -5.14
N ALA A 63 -3.97 7.52 -4.42
CA ALA A 63 -4.25 7.35 -2.99
C ALA A 63 -2.99 7.20 -2.10
N GLY A 64 -1.92 7.92 -2.43
CA GLY A 64 -0.64 7.85 -1.70
C GLY A 64 0.31 6.76 -2.20
N MET A 65 -0.12 5.83 -3.05
CA MET A 65 0.68 4.70 -3.55
C MET A 65 1.30 4.94 -4.94
N SER A 66 1.34 6.19 -5.42
CA SER A 66 1.86 6.52 -6.76
C SER A 66 3.33 6.13 -6.97
N PHE A 67 4.11 6.01 -5.89
CA PHE A 67 5.52 5.64 -5.92
C PHE A 67 5.74 4.15 -6.23
N THR A 68 4.71 3.32 -6.03
CA THR A 68 4.87 1.86 -6.14
C THR A 68 5.11 1.43 -7.58
N THR A 69 6.04 0.48 -7.78
CA THR A 69 6.45 0.00 -9.12
C THR A 69 5.26 -0.43 -9.99
N VAL A 70 4.24 -1.05 -9.39
CA VAL A 70 3.04 -1.56 -10.07
C VAL A 70 2.19 -0.43 -10.67
N HIS A 71 2.25 0.75 -10.07
CA HIS A 71 1.40 1.88 -10.41
C HIS A 71 2.08 2.93 -11.30
N LEU A 72 3.39 2.79 -11.50
CA LEU A 72 4.18 3.69 -12.34
C LEU A 72 3.76 3.58 -13.82
N PRO A 73 3.65 4.73 -14.53
CA PRO A 73 3.52 4.69 -15.98
C PRO A 73 4.81 4.15 -16.60
N TYR A 74 4.69 3.60 -17.81
CA TYR A 74 5.86 3.24 -18.59
C TYR A 74 6.71 4.50 -18.86
N GLY A 75 8.00 4.44 -18.53
CA GLY A 75 8.92 5.58 -18.61
C GLY A 75 10.23 5.32 -17.87
N GLU A 76 11.04 6.37 -17.72
CA GLU A 76 12.38 6.29 -17.14
C GLU A 76 12.37 5.78 -15.68
N THR A 77 11.43 6.24 -14.85
CA THR A 77 11.30 5.78 -13.46
C THR A 77 11.03 4.28 -13.37
N LEU A 78 10.13 3.74 -14.19
CA LEU A 78 9.86 2.30 -14.22
C LEU A 78 11.08 1.51 -14.72
N GLN A 79 11.82 2.04 -15.69
CA GLN A 79 13.06 1.43 -16.17
C GLN A 79 14.12 1.38 -15.07
N ARG A 80 14.26 2.44 -14.26
CA ARG A 80 15.16 2.47 -13.10
C ARG A 80 14.76 1.45 -12.04
N HIS A 81 13.48 1.39 -11.66
CA HIS A 81 12.98 0.36 -10.73
C HIS A 81 13.32 -1.05 -11.22
N ARG A 82 13.07 -1.34 -12.50
CA ARG A 82 13.37 -2.64 -13.11
C ARG A 82 14.87 -2.96 -13.11
N LYS A 83 15.72 -1.97 -13.36
CA LYS A 83 17.18 -2.14 -13.30
C LYS A 83 17.63 -2.56 -11.90
N ILE A 84 17.10 -1.90 -10.86
CA ILE A 84 17.43 -2.22 -9.46
C ILE A 84 16.91 -3.62 -9.10
N TYR A 85 15.65 -3.95 -9.40
CA TYR A 85 15.14 -5.30 -9.18
C TYR A 85 15.97 -6.35 -9.88
N HIS A 86 16.38 -6.13 -11.12
CA HIS A 86 17.21 -7.08 -11.85
C HIS A 86 18.59 -7.27 -11.21
N GLN A 87 19.19 -6.21 -10.65
CA GLN A 87 20.47 -6.30 -9.95
C GLN A 87 20.37 -7.13 -8.67
N VAL A 88 19.25 -7.02 -7.95
CA VAL A 88 19.06 -7.67 -6.66
C VAL A 88 18.45 -9.07 -6.79
N LEU A 89 17.60 -9.30 -7.79
CA LEU A 89 16.89 -10.57 -8.02
C LEU A 89 17.59 -11.48 -9.05
N ARG A 90 18.78 -11.11 -9.55
CA ARG A 90 19.57 -12.01 -10.41
C ARG A 90 20.01 -13.25 -9.64
N ALA A 91 20.17 -14.38 -10.33
CA ALA A 91 20.52 -15.67 -9.72
C ALA A 91 21.77 -15.60 -8.83
N GLU A 92 22.79 -14.83 -9.24
CA GLU A 92 24.02 -14.63 -8.47
C GLU A 92 23.79 -13.89 -7.14
N ALA A 93 22.93 -12.85 -7.14
CA ALA A 93 22.57 -12.13 -5.92
C ALA A 93 21.66 -12.97 -5.03
N SER A 94 20.75 -13.77 -5.60
CA SER A 94 19.93 -14.70 -4.81
C SER A 94 20.78 -15.72 -4.04
N ALA A 95 21.92 -16.15 -4.60
CA ALA A 95 22.81 -17.09 -3.95
C ALA A 95 23.44 -16.54 -2.65
N SER A 96 23.65 -15.22 -2.52
CA SER A 96 24.15 -14.62 -1.28
C SER A 96 23.12 -14.68 -0.15
N TYR A 97 21.84 -14.81 -0.47
CA TYR A 97 20.74 -14.93 0.50
C TYR A 97 20.43 -16.38 0.91
N ASN A 98 21.13 -17.39 0.36
CA ASN A 98 20.88 -18.82 0.62
C ASN A 98 20.91 -19.20 2.09
N GLU A 99 21.85 -18.65 2.87
CA GLU A 99 21.94 -18.92 4.29
C GLU A 99 20.71 -18.39 5.04
N MET A 100 20.26 -17.19 4.69
CA MET A 100 19.07 -16.57 5.26
C MET A 100 17.80 -17.34 4.89
N TYR A 101 17.63 -17.76 3.62
CA TYR A 101 16.53 -18.63 3.21
C TYR A 101 16.51 -19.91 4.04
N SER A 102 17.67 -20.55 4.22
CA SER A 102 17.78 -21.81 4.98
C SER A 102 17.44 -21.62 6.46
N ARG A 103 17.94 -20.54 7.09
CA ARG A 103 17.63 -20.22 8.50
C ARG A 103 16.14 -19.96 8.70
N GLN A 104 15.53 -19.15 7.84
CA GLN A 104 14.11 -18.84 7.90
C GLN A 104 13.27 -20.11 7.69
N ALA A 105 13.61 -20.94 6.71
CA ALA A 105 12.88 -22.19 6.44
C ALA A 105 12.93 -23.14 7.65
N ASN A 106 14.10 -23.25 8.29
CA ASN A 106 14.23 -24.05 9.52
C ASN A 106 13.38 -23.49 10.67
N GLN A 107 13.32 -22.17 10.83
CA GLN A 107 12.45 -21.54 11.83
C GLN A 107 10.97 -21.82 11.56
N LEU A 108 10.52 -21.75 10.30
CA LEU A 108 9.16 -22.11 9.94
C LEU A 108 8.86 -23.57 10.32
N VAL A 109 9.75 -24.51 9.99
CA VAL A 109 9.57 -25.93 10.35
C VAL A 109 9.45 -26.12 11.86
N ILE A 110 10.28 -25.43 12.65
CA ILE A 110 10.19 -25.48 14.12
C ILE A 110 8.84 -24.94 14.62
N HIS A 111 8.38 -23.81 14.09
CA HIS A 111 7.08 -23.24 14.45
C HIS A 111 5.92 -24.18 14.07
N LEU A 112 5.98 -24.82 12.91
CA LEU A 112 4.98 -25.79 12.47
C LEU A 112 4.95 -27.05 13.35
N LEU A 113 6.12 -27.56 13.76
CA LEU A 113 6.20 -28.75 14.63
C LEU A 113 5.64 -28.49 16.05
N ASN A 114 5.72 -27.25 16.52
CA ASN A 114 5.22 -26.86 17.83
C ASN A 114 3.73 -26.47 17.83
N THR A 115 3.07 -26.42 16.67
CA THR A 115 1.68 -25.96 16.53
C THR A 115 0.74 -27.14 16.35
N THR A 116 -0.26 -27.26 17.21
CA THR A 116 -1.16 -28.44 17.31
C THR A 116 -2.49 -28.31 16.58
N VAL A 117 -2.79 -27.18 15.91
CA VAL A 117 -4.09 -26.94 15.25
C VAL A 117 -3.91 -26.44 13.81
N ALA A 118 -4.62 -27.05 12.86
CA ALA A 118 -4.56 -26.75 11.43
C ALA A 118 -5.04 -25.34 11.03
N GLU A 119 -5.76 -24.63 11.90
CA GLU A 119 -6.24 -23.26 11.67
C GLU A 119 -5.13 -22.19 11.70
N ASP A 120 -3.93 -22.52 12.17
CA ASP A 120 -2.80 -21.58 12.27
C ASP A 120 -1.76 -21.70 11.15
N LEU A 121 -1.89 -22.66 10.23
CA LEU A 121 -0.92 -22.87 9.13
C LEU A 121 -0.80 -21.64 8.22
N GLN A 122 -1.93 -21.06 7.81
CA GLN A 122 -1.94 -19.88 6.92
C GLN A 122 -1.26 -18.68 7.58
N LYS A 123 -1.48 -18.48 8.89
CA LYS A 123 -0.84 -17.40 9.64
C LYS A 123 0.67 -17.60 9.74
N HIS A 124 1.12 -18.84 9.96
CA HIS A 124 2.55 -19.15 9.98
C HIS A 124 3.22 -18.95 8.61
N ILE A 125 2.55 -19.32 7.51
CA ILE A 125 3.05 -19.08 6.14
C ILE A 125 3.10 -17.58 5.84
N GLN A 126 2.08 -16.82 6.22
CA GLN A 126 2.05 -15.36 6.07
C GLN A 126 3.15 -14.67 6.89
N ALA A 127 3.31 -15.03 8.17
CA ALA A 127 4.35 -14.50 9.03
C ALA A 127 5.75 -14.85 8.53
N TYR A 128 5.95 -16.07 8.04
CA TYR A 128 7.20 -16.50 7.43
C TYR A 128 7.52 -15.70 6.17
N SER A 129 6.56 -15.58 5.25
CA SER A 129 6.74 -14.84 4.00
C SER A 129 7.11 -13.38 4.28
N ALA A 130 6.41 -12.77 5.24
CA ALA A 130 6.66 -11.39 5.65
C ALA A 130 8.02 -11.22 6.33
N SER A 131 8.41 -12.13 7.23
CA SER A 131 9.73 -12.11 7.89
C SER A 131 10.87 -12.36 6.90
N LEU A 132 10.69 -13.30 5.97
CA LEU A 132 11.69 -13.60 4.96
C LEU A 132 11.94 -12.38 4.07
N ILE A 133 10.89 -11.77 3.55
CA ILE A 133 11.04 -10.64 2.64
C ILE A 133 11.58 -9.43 3.38
N MET A 134 11.18 -9.19 4.64
CA MET A 134 11.78 -8.17 5.50
C MET A 134 13.29 -8.37 5.66
N ALA A 135 13.72 -9.60 5.88
CA ALA A 135 15.13 -9.92 6.03
C ALA A 135 15.90 -9.70 4.73
N VAL A 136 15.32 -10.07 3.57
CA VAL A 136 15.90 -9.78 2.25
C VAL A 136 15.98 -8.27 1.98
N THR A 137 14.89 -7.53 2.22
CA THR A 137 14.80 -6.12 1.80
C THR A 137 15.53 -5.18 2.76
N TYR A 138 15.36 -5.37 4.07
CA TYR A 138 15.85 -4.45 5.09
C TYR A 138 16.84 -5.10 6.08
N GLY A 139 17.13 -6.39 5.96
CA GLY A 139 18.05 -7.06 6.89
C GLY A 139 17.46 -7.22 8.30
N HIS A 140 16.15 -7.04 8.44
CA HIS A 140 15.43 -7.13 9.70
C HIS A 140 14.67 -8.45 9.78
N ILE A 141 14.95 -9.24 10.81
CA ILE A 141 14.20 -10.47 11.09
C ILE A 141 12.98 -10.05 11.91
N ALA A 142 11.82 -10.05 11.28
CA ALA A 142 10.58 -9.75 11.98
C ALA A 142 10.22 -10.92 12.91
N HIS A 143 10.04 -10.62 14.20
CA HIS A 143 9.67 -11.60 15.23
C HIS A 143 8.15 -11.67 15.36
N GLY A 144 7.51 -12.53 14.56
CA GLY A 144 6.08 -12.84 14.69
C GLY A 144 5.13 -11.69 14.33
N GLU A 145 3.88 -11.78 14.81
CA GLU A 145 2.82 -10.81 14.48
C GLU A 145 2.94 -9.44 15.15
N GLU A 146 3.87 -9.28 16.11
CA GLU A 146 3.95 -8.08 16.95
C GLU A 146 4.81 -6.94 16.37
N ASP A 147 5.46 -7.14 15.23
CA ASP A 147 6.28 -6.09 14.60
C ASP A 147 5.40 -4.90 14.13
N PRO A 148 5.61 -3.68 14.66
CA PRO A 148 4.86 -2.49 14.27
C PRO A 148 4.94 -2.17 12.77
N PHE A 149 6.00 -2.60 12.08
CA PHE A 149 6.11 -2.45 10.63
C PHE A 149 5.16 -3.41 9.90
N LEU A 150 5.16 -4.70 10.27
CA LEU A 150 4.27 -5.71 9.69
C LEU A 150 2.81 -5.31 9.86
N ALA A 151 2.44 -4.85 11.07
CA ALA A 151 1.09 -4.39 11.38
C ALA A 151 0.66 -3.22 10.48
N ARG A 152 1.52 -2.21 10.30
CA ARG A 152 1.22 -1.05 9.44
C ARG A 152 1.16 -1.40 7.97
N ALA A 153 2.02 -2.29 7.49
CA ALA A 153 1.96 -2.74 6.12
C ALA A 153 0.69 -3.55 5.83
N ARG A 154 0.25 -4.38 6.79
CA ARG A 154 -1.02 -5.10 6.72
C ARG A 154 -2.21 -4.12 6.74
N GLU A 155 -2.17 -3.09 7.60
CA GLU A 155 -3.18 -2.02 7.62
C GLU A 155 -3.25 -1.31 6.26
N LEU A 156 -2.11 -0.96 5.66
CA LEU A 156 -2.06 -0.33 4.34
C LEU A 156 -2.69 -1.24 3.27
N MET A 157 -2.37 -2.53 3.27
CA MET A 157 -2.90 -3.49 2.30
C MET A 157 -4.40 -3.77 2.51
N ASP A 158 -4.88 -3.91 3.74
CA ASP A 158 -6.30 -4.10 4.05
C ASP A 158 -7.13 -2.86 3.62
N VAL A 159 -6.61 -1.66 3.86
CA VAL A 159 -7.27 -0.45 3.35
C VAL A 159 -7.24 -0.40 1.83
N ALA A 160 -6.12 -0.76 1.20
CA ALA A 160 -6.01 -0.78 -0.26
C ALA A 160 -6.98 -1.78 -0.90
N THR A 161 -7.09 -3.00 -0.39
CA THR A 161 -7.98 -4.05 -0.92
C THR A 161 -9.45 -3.70 -0.70
N ARG A 162 -9.82 -3.13 0.45
CA ARG A 162 -11.18 -2.64 0.70
C ARG A 162 -11.59 -1.50 -0.23
N VAL A 163 -10.63 -0.69 -0.67
CA VAL A 163 -10.87 0.42 -1.59
C VAL A 163 -10.88 -0.04 -3.05
N LEU A 164 -10.05 -1.01 -3.43
CA LEU A 164 -9.90 -1.54 -4.79
C LEU A 164 -10.65 -2.87 -5.04
N THR A 165 -11.80 -3.13 -4.40
CA THR A 165 -12.47 -4.43 -4.61
C THR A 165 -12.99 -4.57 -6.06
N PRO A 166 -12.84 -5.75 -6.68
CA PRO A 166 -13.41 -6.05 -8.00
C PRO A 166 -14.92 -5.83 -8.03
N GLU A 167 -15.61 -6.06 -6.90
CA GLU A 167 -17.03 -5.85 -6.72
C GLU A 167 -17.40 -4.36 -6.77
N LYS A 168 -16.64 -3.48 -6.10
CA LYS A 168 -16.83 -2.03 -6.18
C LYS A 168 -16.52 -1.53 -7.61
N ALA A 169 -15.46 -2.03 -8.22
CA ALA A 169 -15.12 -1.71 -9.61
C ALA A 169 -16.19 -2.18 -10.62
N ALA A 170 -16.76 -3.38 -10.42
CA ALA A 170 -17.84 -3.93 -11.23
C ALA A 170 -19.17 -3.21 -10.97
N MET A 171 -19.47 -2.80 -9.73
CA MET A 171 -20.63 -1.97 -9.41
C MET A 171 -20.55 -0.60 -10.10
N PHE A 172 -19.38 0.03 -10.12
CA PHE A 172 -19.19 1.29 -10.87
C PHE A 172 -19.29 1.07 -12.39
N ALA A 173 -18.84 -0.08 -12.90
CA ALA A 173 -18.98 -0.42 -14.31
C ALA A 173 -20.44 -0.75 -14.72
N ALA A 174 -21.19 -1.46 -13.87
CA ALA A 174 -22.57 -1.89 -14.14
C ALA A 174 -23.61 -0.79 -13.86
N PHE A 175 -23.38 0.05 -12.86
CA PHE A 175 -24.28 1.13 -12.47
C PHE A 175 -23.51 2.46 -12.35
N PRO A 176 -23.23 3.12 -13.49
CA PRO A 176 -22.46 4.38 -13.51
C PRO A 176 -23.09 5.53 -12.70
N PHE A 177 -24.39 5.44 -12.38
CA PHE A 177 -25.05 6.43 -11.54
C PHE A 177 -24.66 6.32 -10.07
N LEU A 178 -24.11 5.20 -9.61
CA LEU A 178 -23.58 5.07 -8.25
C LEU A 178 -22.43 6.06 -8.05
N GLU A 179 -21.62 6.34 -9.07
CA GLU A 179 -20.58 7.37 -9.00
C GLU A 179 -21.09 8.81 -8.71
N LYS A 180 -22.41 9.03 -8.83
CA LYS A 180 -23.07 10.31 -8.50
C LYS A 180 -23.25 10.52 -7.00
N LEU A 181 -23.22 9.46 -6.20
CA LEU A 181 -23.33 9.57 -4.76
C LEU A 181 -21.96 9.99 -4.20
N PRO A 182 -21.93 10.96 -3.28
CA PRO A 182 -20.67 11.36 -2.65
C PRO A 182 -19.94 10.15 -2.04
N MET A 183 -18.60 10.16 -2.00
CA MET A 183 -17.80 9.02 -1.52
C MET A 183 -18.14 8.50 -0.11
N TRP A 184 -18.86 9.30 0.70
CA TRP A 184 -19.36 8.89 2.02
C TRP A 184 -20.56 7.92 1.98
N CYS A 185 -21.29 7.82 0.85
CA CYS A 185 -22.38 6.86 0.67
C CYS A 185 -21.88 5.44 0.34
N PHE A 186 -20.61 5.28 -0.05
CA PHE A 186 -19.99 4.00 -0.41
C PHE A 186 -19.23 3.34 0.74
N GLY A 187 -19.49 3.77 1.98
CA GLY A 187 -18.86 3.27 3.20
C GLY A 187 -17.71 4.14 3.71
N GLY A 188 -17.32 3.92 4.97
CA GLY A 188 -16.23 4.63 5.64
C GLY A 188 -14.84 4.38 5.04
N ASP A 189 -14.71 3.37 4.18
CA ASP A 189 -13.42 2.93 3.60
C ASP A 189 -12.73 4.03 2.79
N TYR A 190 -13.47 4.91 2.11
CA TYR A 190 -12.87 6.00 1.34
C TYR A 190 -12.28 7.11 2.22
N ALA A 191 -12.73 7.25 3.47
CA ALA A 191 -12.09 8.15 4.43
C ALA A 191 -10.73 7.60 4.89
N LEU A 192 -10.52 6.28 4.79
CA LEU A 192 -9.24 5.63 5.08
C LEU A 192 -8.16 5.94 4.01
N MET A 193 -8.51 6.52 2.85
CA MET A 193 -7.50 6.99 1.88
C MET A 193 -6.62 8.13 2.43
N GLY A 194 -7.07 8.89 3.43
CA GLY A 194 -6.20 9.83 4.14
C GLY A 194 -5.14 9.09 4.96
N ARG A 195 -5.55 7.97 5.57
CA ARG A 195 -4.69 7.07 6.36
C ARG A 195 -3.68 6.32 5.48
N THR A 196 -4.04 5.92 4.26
CA THR A 196 -3.09 5.26 3.34
C THR A 196 -1.89 6.14 3.01
N ARG A 197 -2.10 7.45 2.86
CA ARG A 197 -1.00 8.39 2.58
C ARG A 197 -0.03 8.50 3.75
N GLU A 198 -0.56 8.62 4.96
CA GLU A 198 0.24 8.68 6.19
C GLU A 198 1.04 7.37 6.38
N LEU A 199 0.36 6.23 6.30
CA LEU A 199 0.99 4.91 6.40
C LEU A 199 2.07 4.70 5.33
N SER A 200 1.81 5.13 4.09
CA SER A 200 2.77 5.04 3.00
C SER A 200 4.05 5.84 3.30
N GLN A 201 3.91 7.06 3.84
CA GLN A 201 5.08 7.88 4.19
C GLN A 201 5.89 7.27 5.34
N GLN A 202 5.23 6.69 6.33
CA GLN A 202 5.91 6.00 7.43
C GLN A 202 6.65 4.75 6.93
N LEU A 203 5.99 3.93 6.12
CA LEU A 203 6.55 2.69 5.58
C LEU A 203 7.69 2.92 4.58
N LEU A 204 7.73 4.08 3.91
CA LEU A 204 8.84 4.44 3.00
C LEU A 204 10.10 4.87 3.75
N ASN A 205 9.95 5.59 4.87
CA ASN A 205 11.08 6.23 5.53
C ASN A 205 11.63 5.39 6.68
N GLU A 206 10.77 4.96 7.61
CA GLU A 206 11.22 4.35 8.86
C GLU A 206 12.12 3.10 8.70
N PRO A 207 11.81 2.12 7.83
CA PRO A 207 12.69 0.96 7.72
C PRO A 207 14.04 1.33 7.10
N VAL A 208 14.07 2.27 6.15
CA VAL A 208 15.30 2.73 5.51
C VAL A 208 16.16 3.54 6.48
N ASP A 209 15.53 4.41 7.26
CA ASP A 209 16.25 5.21 8.26
C ASP A 209 16.88 4.32 9.35
N LYS A 210 16.20 3.22 9.74
CA LYS A 210 16.78 2.20 10.63
C LYS A 210 17.99 1.50 10.01
N VAL A 211 17.90 1.10 8.74
CA VAL A 211 19.03 0.44 8.05
C VAL A 211 20.20 1.41 7.89
N LYS A 212 19.95 2.68 7.56
CA LYS A 212 20.99 3.71 7.51
C LYS A 212 21.74 3.84 8.83
N ALA A 213 21.02 3.93 9.94
CA ALA A 213 21.64 3.99 11.27
C ALA A 213 22.51 2.75 11.56
N GLN A 214 22.05 1.55 11.18
CA GLN A 214 22.83 0.32 11.34
C GLN A 214 24.08 0.28 10.43
N VAL A 215 24.01 0.87 9.23
CA VAL A 215 25.16 0.98 8.33
C VAL A 215 26.20 1.93 8.91
N GLU A 216 25.77 3.06 9.48
CA GLU A 216 26.66 4.02 10.15
C GLU A 216 27.33 3.42 11.41
N GLU A 217 26.61 2.57 12.15
CA GLU A 217 27.13 1.87 13.33
C GLU A 217 28.01 0.65 12.96
N GLY A 218 27.97 0.20 11.70
CA GLY A 218 28.66 -1.01 11.24
C GLY A 218 27.99 -2.32 11.69
N THR A 219 26.74 -2.28 12.13
CA THR A 219 25.95 -3.41 12.63
C THR A 219 24.93 -3.94 11.61
N ALA A 220 24.86 -3.34 10.41
CA ALA A 220 23.88 -3.69 9.38
C ALA A 220 24.06 -5.13 8.86
N SER A 221 22.95 -5.87 8.85
CA SER A 221 22.85 -7.16 8.16
C SER A 221 22.84 -6.98 6.65
N GLN A 222 23.32 -8.00 5.92
CA GLN A 222 23.23 -8.04 4.47
C GLN A 222 21.76 -7.93 4.02
N SER A 223 21.45 -6.96 3.16
CA SER A 223 20.10 -6.69 2.68
C SER A 223 20.11 -5.84 1.41
N LEU A 224 19.00 -5.82 0.68
CA LEU A 224 18.82 -5.00 -0.52
C LEU A 224 19.15 -3.52 -0.24
N VAL A 225 18.60 -2.97 0.85
CA VAL A 225 18.82 -1.56 1.21
C VAL A 225 20.26 -1.31 1.65
N ALA A 226 20.87 -2.20 2.44
CA ALA A 226 22.27 -2.05 2.83
C ALA A 226 23.22 -2.12 1.62
N ASP A 227 23.01 -3.08 0.72
CA ASP A 227 23.79 -3.22 -0.52
C ASP A 227 23.65 -1.98 -1.40
N PHE A 228 22.44 -1.42 -1.50
CA PHE A 228 22.18 -0.20 -2.25
C PHE A 228 22.86 1.02 -1.63
N LEU A 229 22.79 1.19 -0.31
CA LEU A 229 23.46 2.28 0.41
C LEU A 229 24.99 2.18 0.29
N SER A 230 25.55 0.97 0.26
CA SER A 230 26.99 0.76 0.08
C SER A 230 27.51 1.15 -1.31
N GLN A 231 26.64 1.11 -2.32
CA GLN A 231 26.93 1.46 -3.72
C GLN A 231 26.46 2.87 -4.08
N ALA A 232 25.90 3.61 -3.11
CA ALA A 232 25.33 4.92 -3.34
C ALA A 232 26.42 6.00 -3.43
N ASP A 233 26.45 6.72 -4.56
CA ASP A 233 27.15 7.99 -4.72
C ASP A 233 26.24 9.18 -4.34
N ASP A 234 26.79 10.40 -4.25
CA ASP A 234 26.04 11.65 -3.94
C ASP A 234 24.82 11.92 -4.86
N ASN A 235 24.77 11.30 -6.04
CA ASN A 235 23.66 11.44 -7.00
C ASN A 235 22.60 10.32 -6.92
N THR A 236 22.65 9.48 -5.88
CA THR A 236 21.78 8.31 -5.80
C THR A 236 20.36 8.69 -5.41
N ASP A 237 19.39 8.27 -6.24
CA ASP A 237 17.96 8.51 -6.04
C ASP A 237 17.41 7.62 -4.91
N GLU A 238 17.56 8.09 -3.67
CA GLU A 238 17.09 7.43 -2.46
C GLU A 238 15.58 7.17 -2.49
N ASP A 239 14.79 8.08 -3.06
CA ASP A 239 13.33 7.95 -3.16
C ASP A 239 12.95 6.75 -4.04
N THR A 240 13.68 6.55 -5.16
CA THR A 240 13.51 5.36 -6.00
C THR A 240 13.84 4.08 -5.24
N MET A 241 14.90 4.07 -4.43
CA MET A 241 15.25 2.89 -3.62
C MET A 241 14.18 2.58 -2.57
N LYS A 242 13.73 3.60 -1.81
CA LYS A 242 12.64 3.48 -0.83
C LYS A 242 11.39 2.87 -1.48
N ALA A 243 11.03 3.38 -2.65
CA ALA A 243 9.89 2.89 -3.42
C ALA A 243 10.05 1.44 -3.91
N VAL A 244 11.23 1.05 -4.38
CA VAL A 244 11.55 -0.32 -4.83
C VAL A 244 11.51 -1.30 -3.66
N ALA A 245 12.15 -0.96 -2.53
CA ALA A 245 12.19 -1.80 -1.35
C ALA A 245 10.78 -2.04 -0.78
N LEU A 246 10.00 -0.98 -0.59
CA LEU A 246 8.63 -1.10 -0.07
C LEU A 246 7.71 -1.84 -1.05
N THR A 247 7.83 -1.59 -2.36
CA THR A 247 7.02 -2.32 -3.34
C THR A 247 7.38 -3.81 -3.39
N GLY A 248 8.67 -4.14 -3.30
CA GLY A 248 9.13 -5.53 -3.27
C GLY A 248 8.61 -6.26 -2.04
N TYR A 249 8.63 -5.58 -0.89
CA TYR A 249 8.02 -6.07 0.34
C TYR A 249 6.52 -6.33 0.17
N LEU A 250 5.72 -5.31 -0.16
CA LEU A 250 4.26 -5.43 -0.26
C LEU A 250 3.81 -6.48 -1.27
N ALA A 251 4.51 -6.57 -2.42
CA ALA A 251 4.18 -7.55 -3.44
C ALA A 251 4.55 -8.97 -3.01
N GLY A 252 5.73 -9.15 -2.42
CA GLY A 252 6.20 -10.47 -2.04
C GLY A 252 5.41 -11.08 -0.89
N THR A 253 5.02 -10.28 0.12
CA THR A 253 4.39 -10.83 1.33
C THR A 253 3.06 -11.49 1.02
N GLU A 254 2.24 -10.84 0.21
CA GLU A 254 0.93 -11.35 -0.20
C GLU A 254 1.08 -12.51 -1.19
N THR A 255 1.89 -12.34 -2.24
CA THR A 255 1.94 -13.33 -3.33
C THR A 255 2.58 -14.66 -2.95
N VAL A 256 3.51 -14.66 -2.00
CA VAL A 256 4.16 -15.90 -1.52
C VAL A 256 3.25 -16.66 -0.55
N SER A 257 2.28 -15.99 0.06
CA SER A 257 1.38 -16.58 1.06
C SER A 257 0.04 -17.09 0.50
N LEU A 258 -0.25 -16.82 -0.79
CA LEU A 258 -1.42 -17.30 -1.53
C LEU A 258 -1.22 -18.73 -2.03
#